data_AF-A0A9J6ENW8-F1
#
_entry.id   AF-A0A9J6ENW8-F1
#
_cell.length_a   1.000
_cell.length_b   1.000
_cell.length_c   1.000
_cell.angle_alpha   90.00
_cell.angle_beta   90.00
_cell.angle_gamma   90.00
#
_symmetry.space_group_name_H-M   'P 1'
#
loop_
_entity.id
_entity.type
_entity.pdbx_description
1 polymer ?
#
loop_
_entity_poly.entity_id
_entity_poly.type
_entity_poly.pdbx_seq_one_letter_code
_entity_poly.pdbx_strand_id
1 'polypeptide(L)'
;MANSNKPVPTDYCSIIYARAKVKQTSASAGSLNVVLAGSLAVPPHKMRLLCILLPLVGLISADPTVYFKEEFNDGDAWKDRPSEDARFYGISAKFEPFSNEDKTLVIQFTVKHEQNIDCGGGYVKLFDCSLDQTQMHGESPYLIMFGPDICGPGTKKVHAIFNYKGKNHLINKEVRCKDDVFSHLYTLIVKPDNTYQIKIDNEVVEKGELEKDWSFLPPKKIKDPDAKKPEDWDDRAKIDDPDDKKPEDWDKPEYIPDPDATKPEDWDDDMDGEWEPPQINNPEYKGEWKPKQIDNPAYKGAWVHPEIDNPEYTPDPKLYRYKEICKIGFDLWQVKSGTIFDNILITDDEEYARVHGEETWAALKDEEKKMKDKQEEEEDAKSKKDDDAKDEDEFEDDEDKDEDKKDEEETTPAPEDDEDHKHEEL
;
A
#
# COMPACT_ATOMS: atom_id res chain seq x y z
N MET A 1 11.25 -38.50 36.36
CA MET A 1 11.47 -37.43 35.37
C MET A 1 10.13 -36.77 35.11
N ALA A 2 9.78 -35.78 35.92
CA ALA A 2 8.59 -34.94 35.78
C ALA A 2 9.10 -33.60 35.27
N ASN A 3 8.71 -33.20 34.05
CA ASN A 3 9.14 -31.93 33.47
C ASN A 3 8.03 -30.90 33.71
N SER A 4 8.34 -29.88 34.49
CA SER A 4 7.45 -28.82 34.91
C SER A 4 7.38 -27.72 33.86
N ASN A 5 6.41 -27.79 32.95
CA ASN A 5 6.02 -26.62 32.16
C ASN A 5 5.01 -25.79 32.98
N LYS A 6 5.53 -24.78 33.68
CA LYS A 6 4.69 -23.69 34.20
C LYS A 6 4.48 -22.67 33.07
N PRO A 7 3.24 -22.21 32.80
CA PRO A 7 3.02 -21.08 31.93
C PRO A 7 3.51 -19.80 32.61
N VAL A 8 4.26 -18.99 31.86
CA VAL A 8 4.64 -17.62 32.25
C VAL A 8 3.35 -16.78 32.35
N PRO A 9 3.08 -16.08 33.46
CA PRO A 9 1.90 -15.23 33.55
C PRO A 9 2.14 -13.94 32.77
N THR A 10 1.44 -13.77 31.65
CA THR A 10 1.29 -12.47 30.97
C THR A 10 0.32 -11.61 31.77
N ASP A 11 0.87 -10.80 32.66
CA ASP A 11 0.13 -9.90 33.55
C ASP A 11 -0.36 -8.64 32.81
N TYR A 12 -1.22 -8.82 31.80
CA TYR A 12 -1.88 -7.73 31.05
C TYR A 12 -3.09 -7.13 31.79
N CYS A 13 -3.40 -7.63 32.99
CA CYS A 13 -4.49 -7.12 33.83
C CYS A 13 -4.17 -5.72 34.43
N SER A 14 -2.90 -5.31 34.40
CA SER A 14 -2.42 -4.08 35.02
C SER A 14 -2.74 -2.80 34.24
N ILE A 15 -2.88 -2.88 32.91
CA ILE A 15 -3.14 -1.70 32.06
C ILE A 15 -4.63 -1.31 32.11
N ILE A 16 -5.53 -2.30 32.20
CA ILE A 16 -6.97 -2.05 32.39
C ILE A 16 -7.25 -1.46 33.79
N TYR A 17 -6.46 -1.85 34.80
CA TYR A 17 -6.57 -1.30 36.15
C TYR A 17 -6.17 0.18 36.24
N ALA A 18 -5.31 0.68 35.35
CA ALA A 18 -4.95 2.10 35.31
C ALA A 18 -6.10 3.00 34.83
N ARG A 19 -6.99 2.50 33.95
CA ARG A 19 -8.20 3.21 33.50
C ARG A 19 -9.20 3.49 34.63
N ALA A 20 -9.26 2.65 35.66
CA ALA A 20 -10.21 2.79 36.76
C ALA A 20 -9.81 3.89 37.77
N LYS A 21 -8.52 4.15 38.00
CA LYS A 21 -8.06 5.13 39.00
C LYS A 21 -8.13 6.58 38.54
N VAL A 22 -8.02 6.86 37.24
CA VAL A 22 -8.08 8.23 36.71
C VAL A 22 -9.50 8.79 36.72
N LYS A 23 -10.52 7.92 36.56
CA LYS A 23 -11.95 8.33 36.58
C LYS A 23 -12.51 8.65 37.97
N GLN A 24 -11.83 8.30 39.07
CA GLN A 24 -12.37 8.47 40.42
C GLN A 24 -11.98 9.78 41.13
N THR A 25 -11.14 10.63 40.54
CA THR A 25 -10.64 11.85 41.21
C THR A 25 -11.05 13.18 40.58
N SER A 26 -11.97 13.23 39.62
CA SER A 26 -12.46 14.52 39.10
C SER A 26 -13.91 14.49 38.61
N ALA A 27 -14.85 14.39 39.54
CA ALA A 27 -16.24 14.77 39.28
C ALA A 27 -16.96 15.20 40.57
N SER A 28 -16.58 16.35 41.14
CA SER A 28 -17.51 17.14 41.93
C SER A 28 -17.32 18.62 41.59
N ALA A 29 -18.16 19.14 40.70
CA ALA A 29 -18.30 20.57 40.48
C ALA A 29 -19.77 20.91 40.65
N GLY A 30 -20.07 21.45 41.83
CA GLY A 30 -21.38 21.94 42.22
C GLY A 30 -21.75 23.23 41.48
N SER A 31 -23.06 23.42 41.36
CA SER A 31 -23.73 24.60 40.83
C SER A 31 -23.31 25.86 41.58
N LEU A 32 -22.62 26.79 40.91
CA LEU A 32 -22.45 28.16 41.40
C LEU A 32 -23.56 29.05 40.86
N ASN A 33 -24.54 29.33 41.72
CA ASN A 33 -25.43 30.48 41.58
C ASN A 33 -24.64 31.75 41.94
N VAL A 34 -24.41 32.63 40.97
CA VAL A 34 -23.89 33.98 41.21
C VAL A 34 -25.08 34.91 41.42
N VAL A 35 -25.28 35.30 42.69
CA VAL A 35 -26.13 36.40 43.12
C VAL A 35 -25.40 37.69 42.83
N LEU A 36 -25.95 38.56 41.99
CA LEU A 36 -25.49 39.93 41.81
C LEU A 36 -26.64 40.88 42.20
N ALA A 37 -26.63 41.27 43.47
CA ALA A 37 -27.42 42.38 43.98
C ALA A 37 -26.61 43.68 43.81
N GLY A 38 -27.17 44.63 43.08
CA GLY A 38 -26.59 45.96 42.91
C GLY A 38 -27.64 46.94 42.42
N SER A 39 -28.31 47.61 43.35
CA SER A 39 -29.20 48.75 43.10
C SER A 39 -28.39 49.97 42.65
N LEU A 40 -28.82 50.63 41.56
CA LEU A 40 -28.79 52.08 41.40
C LEU A 40 -29.91 52.48 40.42
N ALA A 41 -30.73 53.44 40.86
CA ALA A 41 -31.91 53.93 40.17
C ALA A 41 -31.62 55.21 39.35
N VAL A 42 -32.63 55.61 38.53
CA VAL A 42 -32.93 56.96 37.95
C VAL A 42 -32.55 57.14 36.45
N PRO A 43 -33.36 57.78 35.56
CA PRO A 43 -34.79 57.60 35.18
C PRO A 43 -34.97 57.59 33.60
N PRO A 44 -36.19 57.52 33.03
CA PRO A 44 -36.38 57.24 31.59
C PRO A 44 -36.46 58.52 30.74
N HIS A 45 -35.82 58.55 29.57
CA HIS A 45 -36.36 59.19 28.35
C HIS A 45 -35.43 59.09 27.13
N LYS A 46 -36.07 58.82 25.98
CA LYS A 46 -35.61 58.99 24.58
C LYS A 46 -34.83 57.84 23.92
N MET A 47 -35.63 56.81 23.63
CA MET A 47 -35.68 56.07 22.37
C MET A 47 -35.13 56.84 21.14
N ARG A 48 -34.01 56.37 20.58
CA ARG A 48 -33.62 56.61 19.18
C ARG A 48 -32.76 55.45 18.67
N LEU A 49 -33.49 54.43 18.23
CA LEU A 49 -33.27 53.60 17.04
C LEU A 49 -31.91 53.74 16.34
N LEU A 50 -31.04 52.73 16.49
CA LEU A 50 -30.07 52.34 15.48
C LEU A 50 -29.84 50.82 15.56
N CYS A 51 -30.82 50.05 15.09
CA CYS A 51 -30.64 48.62 14.82
C CYS A 51 -29.84 48.46 13.53
N ILE A 52 -28.53 48.26 13.65
CA ILE A 52 -27.71 47.75 12.56
C ILE A 52 -28.04 46.26 12.45
N LEU A 53 -28.86 45.92 11.46
CA LEU A 53 -29.12 44.55 11.02
C LEU A 53 -27.85 44.00 10.37
N LEU A 54 -27.03 43.29 11.15
CA LEU A 54 -26.18 42.24 10.60
C LEU A 54 -27.09 41.03 10.32
N PRO A 55 -27.16 40.50 9.08
CA PRO A 55 -27.79 39.21 8.89
C PRO A 55 -26.83 38.19 9.50
N LEU A 56 -27.17 37.68 10.69
CA LEU A 56 -26.71 36.37 11.12
C LEU A 56 -27.24 35.38 10.08
N VAL A 57 -26.41 35.04 9.11
CA VAL A 57 -26.52 33.77 8.40
C VAL A 57 -26.26 32.73 9.48
N GLY A 58 -27.34 32.23 10.07
CA GLY A 58 -27.29 31.03 10.89
C GLY A 58 -26.81 29.91 9.97
N LEU A 59 -25.53 29.58 10.06
CA LEU A 59 -25.07 28.24 9.71
C LEU A 59 -25.90 27.31 10.60
N ILE A 60 -26.80 26.56 9.96
CA ILE A 60 -27.44 25.41 10.57
C ILE A 60 -26.29 24.45 10.85
N SER A 61 -25.72 24.52 12.05
CA SER A 61 -24.86 23.46 12.56
C SER A 61 -25.81 22.30 12.84
N ALA A 62 -26.03 21.45 11.84
CA ALA A 62 -26.64 20.17 12.09
C ALA A 62 -25.72 19.43 13.08
N ASP A 63 -26.27 18.92 14.17
CA ASP A 63 -25.49 18.10 15.10
C ASP A 63 -24.97 16.85 14.36
N PRO A 64 -23.73 16.41 14.63
CA PRO A 64 -23.13 15.28 13.93
C PRO A 64 -23.94 14.00 14.20
N THR A 65 -24.32 13.29 13.14
CA THR A 65 -25.03 12.02 13.27
C THR A 65 -24.04 10.87 13.31
N VAL A 66 -23.91 10.23 14.46
CA VAL A 66 -23.10 9.01 14.63
C VAL A 66 -23.96 7.79 14.33
N TYR A 67 -23.66 7.10 13.22
CA TYR A 67 -24.39 5.90 12.79
C TYR A 67 -23.88 4.64 13.47
N PHE A 68 -22.56 4.56 13.68
CA PHE A 68 -21.91 3.45 14.35
C PHE A 68 -20.68 3.94 15.09
N LYS A 69 -20.46 3.45 16.31
CA LYS A 69 -19.28 3.74 17.11
C LYS A 69 -18.96 2.53 17.97
N GLU A 70 -17.75 2.02 17.86
CA GLU A 70 -17.23 0.90 18.64
C GLU A 70 -15.80 1.18 19.09
N GLU A 71 -15.58 1.11 20.40
CA GLU A 71 -14.28 1.37 21.08
C GLU A 71 -13.88 0.21 22.01
N PHE A 72 -14.67 -0.88 22.04
CA PHE A 72 -14.43 -2.11 22.82
C PHE A 72 -14.15 -1.85 24.31
N ASN A 73 -14.72 -0.77 24.87
CA ASN A 73 -14.48 -0.30 26.23
C ASN A 73 -15.28 -1.05 27.31
N ASP A 74 -16.06 -2.05 26.93
CA ASP A 74 -17.02 -2.79 27.77
C ASP A 74 -16.49 -4.14 28.31
N GLY A 75 -15.19 -4.42 28.15
CA GLY A 75 -14.54 -5.59 28.75
C GLY A 75 -14.56 -6.82 27.85
N ASP A 76 -15.10 -7.95 28.34
CA ASP A 76 -15.10 -9.26 27.65
C ASP A 76 -16.36 -9.51 26.78
N ALA A 77 -17.12 -8.45 26.45
CA ALA A 77 -18.32 -8.58 25.62
C ALA A 77 -17.98 -8.96 24.17
N TRP A 78 -16.79 -8.57 23.69
CA TRP A 78 -16.21 -8.99 22.43
C TRP A 78 -15.33 -10.23 22.67
N LYS A 79 -15.58 -11.33 21.97
CA LYS A 79 -14.98 -12.64 22.28
C LYS A 79 -13.89 -13.11 21.32
N ASP A 80 -13.72 -12.44 20.18
CA ASP A 80 -12.93 -12.97 19.08
C ASP A 80 -11.89 -11.93 18.63
N ARG A 81 -10.63 -12.10 19.08
CA ARG A 81 -9.48 -11.49 18.39
C ARG A 81 -9.03 -12.41 17.26
N PRO A 82 -8.46 -11.88 16.18
CA PRO A 82 -7.67 -12.69 15.27
C PRO A 82 -6.47 -13.31 16.00
N SER A 83 -6.59 -14.57 16.43
CA SER A 83 -5.59 -15.28 17.24
C SER A 83 -5.00 -16.51 16.56
N GLU A 84 -5.60 -16.94 15.45
CA GLU A 84 -5.15 -18.09 14.65
C GLU A 84 -4.48 -17.65 13.36
N ASP A 85 -3.28 -18.17 13.11
CA ASP A 85 -2.55 -17.95 11.87
C ASP A 85 -3.21 -18.67 10.69
N ALA A 86 -2.98 -18.17 9.47
CA ALA A 86 -3.46 -18.71 8.20
C ALA A 86 -4.97 -19.01 8.18
N ARG A 87 -5.77 -18.03 8.61
CA ARG A 87 -7.23 -18.14 8.73
C ARG A 87 -7.97 -17.01 8.02
N PHE A 88 -9.17 -17.35 7.59
CA PHE A 88 -10.20 -16.37 7.23
C PHE A 88 -10.96 -15.94 8.49
N TYR A 89 -11.10 -14.63 8.66
CA TYR A 89 -11.88 -14.00 9.71
C TYR A 89 -13.11 -13.36 9.10
N GLY A 90 -14.29 -13.75 9.57
CA GLY A 90 -15.58 -13.24 9.14
C GLY A 90 -16.38 -12.76 10.35
N ILE A 91 -16.25 -11.47 10.71
CA ILE A 91 -16.97 -10.86 11.84
C ILE A 91 -17.76 -9.68 11.33
N SER A 92 -19.02 -9.51 11.76
CA SER A 92 -19.81 -8.35 11.37
C SER A 92 -20.66 -7.80 12.51
N ALA A 93 -20.88 -6.50 12.49
CA ALA A 93 -21.74 -5.77 13.40
C ALA A 93 -22.88 -5.11 12.62
N LYS A 94 -24.09 -5.16 13.17
CA LYS A 94 -25.28 -4.53 12.62
C LYS A 94 -25.56 -3.22 13.37
N PHE A 95 -26.00 -2.19 12.65
CA PHE A 95 -26.42 -0.91 13.20
C PHE A 95 -27.73 -0.44 12.56
N GLU A 96 -28.22 0.73 12.98
CA GLU A 96 -29.46 1.31 12.45
C GLU A 96 -29.30 1.63 10.95
N PRO A 97 -30.21 1.16 10.08
CA PRO A 97 -30.14 1.40 8.65
C PRO A 97 -30.10 2.90 8.33
N PHE A 98 -29.16 3.33 7.51
CA PHE A 98 -29.11 4.72 7.04
C PHE A 98 -28.73 4.82 5.56
N SER A 99 -28.98 6.00 4.98
CA SER A 99 -28.60 6.38 3.62
C SER A 99 -27.67 7.57 3.69
N ASN A 100 -26.66 7.60 2.82
CA ASN A 100 -25.80 8.77 2.67
C ASN A 100 -26.29 9.73 1.57
N GLU A 101 -27.55 9.61 1.10
CA GLU A 101 -28.12 10.57 0.15
C GLU A 101 -28.08 11.99 0.73
N ASP A 102 -27.51 12.91 -0.06
CA ASP A 102 -27.33 14.33 0.27
C ASP A 102 -26.51 14.61 1.56
N LYS A 103 -25.79 13.60 2.06
CA LYS A 103 -24.95 13.68 3.26
C LYS A 103 -23.53 13.20 2.98
N THR A 104 -22.57 13.73 3.73
CA THR A 104 -21.22 13.17 3.76
C THR A 104 -21.26 11.82 4.47
N LEU A 105 -20.47 10.86 4.01
CA LEU A 105 -20.21 9.60 4.69
C LEU A 105 -18.76 9.59 5.13
N VAL A 106 -18.52 9.40 6.42
CA VAL A 106 -17.19 9.24 7.00
C VAL A 106 -17.08 7.86 7.62
N ILE A 107 -16.06 7.11 7.22
CA ILE A 107 -15.72 5.79 7.76
C ILE A 107 -14.31 5.92 8.34
N GLN A 108 -14.18 5.74 9.64
CA GLN A 108 -12.93 5.89 10.36
C GLN A 108 -12.70 4.68 11.25
N PHE A 109 -11.47 4.17 11.30
CA PHE A 109 -11.08 3.10 12.21
C PHE A 109 -9.57 3.09 12.40
N THR A 110 -9.11 2.47 13.49
CA THR A 110 -7.69 2.26 13.75
C THR A 110 -7.32 0.80 13.51
N VAL A 111 -6.14 0.60 12.90
CA VAL A 111 -5.55 -0.72 12.66
C VAL A 111 -4.14 -0.72 13.21
N LYS A 112 -3.79 -1.77 13.95
CA LYS A 112 -2.43 -2.02 14.42
C LYS A 112 -1.98 -3.40 13.96
N HIS A 113 -0.82 -3.49 13.32
CA HIS A 113 -0.18 -4.74 12.92
C HIS A 113 1.01 -5.07 13.85
N GLU A 114 0.73 -5.34 15.12
CA GLU A 114 1.75 -5.56 16.16
C GLU A 114 2.70 -6.73 15.83
N GLN A 115 2.18 -7.72 15.10
CA GLN A 115 2.91 -8.93 14.73
C GLN A 115 3.92 -8.75 13.60
N ASN A 116 4.09 -7.55 13.03
CA ASN A 116 4.85 -7.31 11.80
C ASN A 116 4.32 -8.20 10.66
N ILE A 117 3.14 -7.83 10.15
CA ILE A 117 2.37 -8.62 9.20
C ILE A 117 3.10 -8.79 7.86
N ASP A 118 3.15 -10.02 7.37
CA ASP A 118 3.75 -10.38 6.08
C ASP A 118 2.72 -10.38 4.95
N CYS A 119 1.57 -11.04 5.17
CA CYS A 119 0.43 -11.01 4.27
C CYS A 119 -0.89 -11.12 5.03
N GLY A 120 -1.71 -10.08 4.94
CA GLY A 120 -3.09 -10.09 5.36
C GLY A 120 -3.81 -8.76 5.17
N GLY A 121 -5.14 -8.84 5.16
CA GLY A 121 -6.02 -7.69 5.02
C GLY A 121 -6.21 -6.96 6.35
N GLY A 122 -6.33 -5.64 6.26
CA GLY A 122 -6.61 -4.71 7.35
C GLY A 122 -7.82 -3.81 7.06
N TYR A 123 -8.75 -4.23 6.21
CA TYR A 123 -9.84 -3.39 5.70
C TYR A 123 -11.21 -3.73 6.28
N VAL A 124 -12.14 -2.78 6.17
CA VAL A 124 -13.56 -2.96 6.52
C VAL A 124 -14.41 -3.04 5.25
N LYS A 125 -15.50 -3.80 5.32
CA LYS A 125 -16.55 -3.85 4.29
C LYS A 125 -17.86 -3.32 4.88
N LEU A 126 -18.50 -2.41 4.17
CA LEU A 126 -19.88 -1.99 4.46
C LEU A 126 -20.86 -2.79 3.61
N PHE A 127 -21.94 -3.22 4.24
CA PHE A 127 -22.95 -4.06 3.61
C PHE A 127 -24.35 -3.45 3.71
N ASP A 128 -25.19 -3.91 2.81
CA ASP A 128 -26.60 -3.59 2.78
C ASP A 128 -27.38 -4.33 3.89
N CYS A 129 -28.68 -4.08 3.93
CA CYS A 129 -29.57 -4.71 4.90
C CYS A 129 -29.89 -6.18 4.53
N SER A 130 -29.66 -6.58 3.28
CA SER A 130 -29.96 -7.92 2.76
C SER A 130 -28.95 -9.00 3.18
N LEU A 131 -27.71 -8.62 3.51
CA LEU A 131 -26.66 -9.55 3.93
C LEU A 131 -27.08 -10.42 5.14
N ASP A 132 -26.91 -11.74 5.02
CA ASP A 132 -26.94 -12.66 6.16
C ASP A 132 -25.56 -12.70 6.85
N GLN A 133 -25.49 -12.24 8.09
CA GLN A 133 -24.25 -12.20 8.88
C GLN A 133 -23.67 -13.59 9.15
N THR A 134 -24.52 -14.62 9.20
CA THR A 134 -24.09 -16.00 9.49
C THR A 134 -23.45 -16.69 8.29
N GLN A 135 -23.66 -16.14 7.09
CA GLN A 135 -23.12 -16.66 5.82
C GLN A 135 -22.17 -15.68 5.14
N MET A 136 -21.68 -14.67 5.87
CA MET A 136 -20.76 -13.68 5.32
C MET A 136 -19.44 -14.32 4.89
N HIS A 137 -18.99 -13.98 3.67
CA HIS A 137 -17.75 -14.50 3.08
C HIS A 137 -17.14 -13.52 2.06
N GLY A 138 -15.97 -13.87 1.52
CA GLY A 138 -15.25 -13.19 0.42
C GLY A 138 -16.09 -12.53 -0.66
N GLU A 139 -17.03 -13.29 -1.21
CA GLU A 139 -17.85 -12.92 -2.37
C GLU A 139 -19.17 -12.22 -1.99
N SER A 140 -19.44 -11.99 -0.71
CA SER A 140 -20.69 -11.36 -0.28
C SER A 140 -20.77 -9.94 -0.85
N PRO A 141 -21.91 -9.53 -1.42
CA PRO A 141 -22.04 -8.22 -2.06
C PRO A 141 -21.90 -7.13 -1.00
N TYR A 142 -20.81 -6.38 -1.08
CA TYR A 142 -20.55 -5.20 -0.25
C TYR A 142 -20.79 -3.92 -1.05
N LEU A 143 -21.00 -2.82 -0.34
CA LEU A 143 -21.20 -1.49 -0.90
C LEU A 143 -19.86 -0.77 -1.04
N ILE A 144 -19.07 -0.76 0.03
CA ILE A 144 -17.77 -0.09 0.11
C ILE A 144 -16.79 -1.03 0.81
N MET A 145 -15.59 -1.18 0.27
CA MET A 145 -14.45 -1.78 0.99
C MET A 145 -13.37 -0.72 1.15
N PHE A 146 -12.93 -0.50 2.37
CA PHE A 146 -11.93 0.53 2.68
C PHE A 146 -10.92 0.06 3.72
N GLY A 147 -9.63 0.24 3.46
CA GLY A 147 -8.56 0.02 4.44
C GLY A 147 -7.28 -0.57 3.88
N PRO A 148 -6.25 -0.72 4.73
CA PRO A 148 -4.95 -1.28 4.32
C PRO A 148 -5.04 -2.75 3.91
N ASP A 149 -4.20 -3.14 2.96
CA ASP A 149 -3.97 -4.51 2.53
C ASP A 149 -2.48 -4.69 2.24
N ILE A 150 -1.88 -5.63 2.97
CA ILE A 150 -0.45 -5.90 2.96
C ILE A 150 -0.27 -7.34 2.52
N CYS A 151 0.49 -7.58 1.46
CA CYS A 151 0.92 -8.92 1.08
C CYS A 151 2.29 -8.85 0.40
N GLY A 152 3.32 -9.18 1.19
CA GLY A 152 4.72 -9.11 0.79
C GLY A 152 5.18 -7.70 0.42
N PRO A 153 6.34 -7.58 -0.25
CA PRO A 153 6.86 -6.29 -0.70
C PRO A 153 6.07 -5.68 -1.88
N GLY A 154 5.30 -6.50 -2.61
CA GLY A 154 4.61 -6.07 -3.82
C GLY A 154 3.23 -5.45 -3.59
N THR A 155 2.53 -5.81 -2.52
CA THR A 155 1.18 -5.31 -2.25
C THR A 155 1.17 -4.60 -0.90
N LYS A 156 1.22 -3.26 -0.91
CA LYS A 156 1.11 -2.41 0.29
C LYS A 156 0.25 -1.20 -0.05
N LYS A 157 -1.06 -1.39 -0.10
CA LYS A 157 -1.99 -0.37 -0.57
C LYS A 157 -3.23 -0.25 0.31
N VAL A 158 -3.84 0.92 0.30
CA VAL A 158 -5.15 1.15 0.87
C VAL A 158 -6.19 0.89 -0.21
N HIS A 159 -7.04 -0.10 0.00
CA HIS A 159 -8.21 -0.30 -0.86
C HIS A 159 -9.24 0.77 -0.58
N ALA A 160 -9.84 1.29 -1.66
CA ALA A 160 -11.06 2.09 -1.64
C ALA A 160 -11.90 1.61 -2.83
N ILE A 161 -12.74 0.61 -2.58
CA ILE A 161 -13.51 -0.08 -3.60
C ILE A 161 -14.98 0.27 -3.40
N PHE A 162 -15.62 0.76 -4.46
CA PHE A 162 -17.03 1.10 -4.46
C PHE A 162 -17.80 0.14 -5.36
N ASN A 163 -18.91 -0.39 -4.86
CA ASN A 163 -19.85 -1.14 -5.67
C ASN A 163 -20.74 -0.16 -6.43
N TYR A 164 -20.78 -0.31 -7.76
CA TYR A 164 -21.67 0.44 -8.64
C TYR A 164 -22.26 -0.51 -9.68
N LYS A 165 -23.60 -0.52 -9.79
CA LYS A 165 -24.36 -1.40 -10.71
C LYS A 165 -23.95 -2.89 -10.60
N GLY A 166 -23.67 -3.37 -9.39
CA GLY A 166 -23.31 -4.77 -9.12
C GLY A 166 -21.87 -5.14 -9.45
N LYS A 167 -21.02 -4.17 -9.80
CA LYS A 167 -19.58 -4.36 -10.02
C LYS A 167 -18.78 -3.61 -8.98
N ASN A 168 -17.70 -4.24 -8.51
CA ASN A 168 -16.76 -3.64 -7.58
C ASN A 168 -15.66 -2.90 -8.36
N HIS A 169 -15.60 -1.58 -8.21
CA HIS A 169 -14.61 -0.76 -8.89
C HIS A 169 -13.51 -0.37 -7.90
N LEU A 170 -12.27 -0.76 -8.23
CA LEU A 170 -11.09 -0.39 -7.47
C LEU A 170 -10.66 1.04 -7.83
N ILE A 171 -10.05 1.72 -6.88
CA ILE A 171 -9.42 3.02 -7.10
C ILE A 171 -8.27 2.86 -8.10
N ASN A 172 -8.19 3.75 -9.10
CA ASN A 172 -7.13 3.74 -10.10
C ASN A 172 -5.80 4.28 -9.55
N LYS A 173 -5.85 5.07 -8.47
CA LYS A 173 -4.68 5.62 -7.79
C LYS A 173 -4.13 4.65 -6.75
N GLU A 174 -2.82 4.56 -6.67
CA GLU A 174 -2.14 3.76 -5.65
C GLU A 174 -1.91 4.59 -4.38
N VAL A 175 -2.64 4.25 -3.32
CA VAL A 175 -2.46 4.86 -1.99
C VAL A 175 -1.65 3.90 -1.13
N ARG A 176 -0.44 4.30 -0.73
CA ARG A 176 0.43 3.45 0.11
C ARG A 176 -0.10 3.37 1.53
N CYS A 177 -0.25 2.16 2.06
CA CYS A 177 -0.59 1.95 3.46
C CYS A 177 0.65 2.00 4.36
N LYS A 178 0.43 2.13 5.66
CA LYS A 178 1.47 2.00 6.68
C LYS A 178 1.72 0.52 6.96
N ASP A 179 2.98 0.17 7.12
CA ASP A 179 3.46 -1.21 7.28
C ASP A 179 4.32 -1.40 8.54
N ASP A 180 4.27 -0.45 9.47
CA ASP A 180 4.92 -0.57 10.77
C ASP A 180 4.02 -1.28 11.81
N VAL A 181 4.54 -1.42 13.03
CA VAL A 181 3.90 -2.16 14.13
C VAL A 181 2.97 -1.30 15.01
N PHE A 182 2.87 0.00 14.71
CA PHE A 182 2.10 0.94 15.49
C PHE A 182 0.64 1.01 15.01
N SER A 183 -0.19 1.62 15.85
CA SER A 183 -1.57 1.90 15.50
C SER A 183 -1.63 3.04 14.49
N HIS A 184 -2.40 2.86 13.41
CA HIS A 184 -2.65 3.90 12.41
C HIS A 184 -4.14 4.15 12.23
N LEU A 185 -4.50 5.41 12.01
CA LEU A 185 -5.87 5.84 11.81
C LEU A 185 -6.19 5.93 10.32
N TYR A 186 -7.16 5.17 9.82
CA TYR A 186 -7.62 5.24 8.44
C TYR A 186 -8.98 5.90 8.39
N THR A 187 -9.13 6.92 7.54
CA THR A 187 -10.40 7.65 7.35
C THR A 187 -10.74 7.80 5.88
N LEU A 188 -11.92 7.38 5.48
CA LEU A 188 -12.50 7.63 4.16
C LEU A 188 -13.67 8.61 4.31
N ILE A 189 -13.62 9.70 3.57
CA ILE A 189 -14.67 10.71 3.50
C ILE A 189 -15.22 10.70 2.09
N VAL A 190 -16.53 10.54 1.94
CA VAL A 190 -17.25 10.58 0.67
C VAL A 190 -18.33 11.66 0.75
N LYS A 191 -18.26 12.65 -0.13
CA LYS A 191 -19.13 13.83 -0.11
C LYS A 191 -20.24 13.73 -1.16
N PRO A 192 -21.35 14.45 -0.96
CA PRO A 192 -22.48 14.44 -1.89
C PRO A 192 -22.20 15.14 -3.24
N ASP A 193 -21.06 15.79 -3.39
CA ASP A 193 -20.59 16.41 -4.63
C ASP A 193 -19.77 15.44 -5.53
N ASN A 194 -19.83 14.13 -5.25
CA ASN A 194 -19.00 13.08 -5.87
C ASN A 194 -17.48 13.25 -5.61
N THR A 195 -17.08 13.97 -4.56
CA THR A 195 -15.66 14.00 -4.14
C THR A 195 -15.39 13.03 -3.00
N TYR A 196 -14.13 12.61 -2.90
CA TYR A 196 -13.67 11.77 -1.80
C TYR A 196 -12.34 12.29 -1.25
N GLN A 197 -12.06 11.93 0.00
CA GLN A 197 -10.77 12.14 0.64
C GLN A 197 -10.39 10.90 1.45
N ILE A 198 -9.15 10.48 1.35
CA ILE A 198 -8.56 9.45 2.20
C ILE A 198 -7.55 10.14 3.11
N LYS A 199 -7.70 9.91 4.41
CA LYS A 199 -6.74 10.35 5.42
C LYS A 199 -6.11 9.15 6.09
N ILE A 200 -4.82 9.27 6.37
CA ILE A 200 -4.08 8.35 7.22
C ILE A 200 -3.50 9.20 8.35
N ASP A 201 -3.69 8.81 9.60
CA ASP A 201 -3.13 9.50 10.77
C ASP A 201 -3.61 10.97 10.87
N ASN A 202 -4.87 11.21 10.49
CA ASN A 202 -5.51 12.54 10.33
C ASN A 202 -4.91 13.44 9.22
N GLU A 203 -3.93 12.96 8.47
CA GLU A 203 -3.34 13.67 7.33
C GLU A 203 -4.00 13.24 6.01
N VAL A 204 -4.31 14.20 5.13
CA VAL A 204 -4.88 13.91 3.81
C VAL A 204 -3.79 13.33 2.92
N VAL A 205 -3.91 12.04 2.60
CA VAL A 205 -2.99 11.34 1.69
C VAL A 205 -3.47 11.39 0.25
N GLU A 206 -4.79 11.38 0.04
CA GLU A 206 -5.38 11.37 -1.30
C GLU A 206 -6.71 12.12 -1.32
N LYS A 207 -7.00 12.80 -2.43
CA LYS A 207 -8.27 13.50 -2.66
C LYS A 207 -8.59 13.59 -4.14
N GLY A 208 -9.86 13.53 -4.49
CA GLY A 208 -10.27 13.66 -5.88
C GLY A 208 -11.76 13.53 -6.10
N GLU A 209 -12.11 13.22 -7.34
CA GLU A 209 -13.49 13.01 -7.78
C GLU A 209 -13.69 11.52 -8.06
N LEU A 210 -14.82 10.98 -7.59
CA LEU A 210 -15.22 9.59 -7.82
C LEU A 210 -15.24 9.23 -9.30
N GLU A 211 -15.70 10.15 -10.17
CA GLU A 211 -15.82 9.90 -11.61
C GLU A 211 -14.46 9.79 -12.33
N LYS A 212 -13.40 10.42 -11.81
CA LYS A 212 -12.06 10.44 -12.44
C LYS A 212 -11.18 9.32 -11.92
N ASP A 213 -11.27 9.07 -10.61
CA ASP A 213 -10.35 8.17 -9.92
C ASP A 213 -10.85 6.72 -9.90
N TRP A 214 -12.09 6.46 -10.34
CA TRP A 214 -12.64 5.13 -10.58
C TRP A 214 -13.26 5.01 -11.97
N SER A 215 -13.18 3.80 -12.51
CA SER A 215 -13.75 3.46 -13.82
C SER A 215 -15.23 3.05 -13.71
N PHE A 216 -16.09 3.88 -13.10
CA PHE A 216 -17.53 3.62 -12.94
C PHE A 216 -18.30 3.69 -14.26
N LEU A 217 -17.95 4.71 -15.05
CA LEU A 217 -18.61 5.06 -16.30
C LEU A 217 -17.67 4.73 -17.48
N PRO A 218 -18.23 4.47 -18.67
CA PRO A 218 -17.42 4.33 -19.87
C PRO A 218 -16.62 5.62 -20.15
N PRO A 219 -15.51 5.54 -20.91
CA PRO A 219 -14.66 6.70 -21.15
C PRO A 219 -15.45 7.80 -21.85
N LYS A 220 -15.21 9.07 -21.47
CA LYS A 220 -15.89 10.24 -22.04
C LYS A 220 -15.63 10.38 -23.54
N LYS A 221 -14.43 9.98 -23.98
CA LYS A 221 -13.99 10.02 -25.37
C LYS A 221 -13.57 8.64 -25.85
N ILE A 222 -13.96 8.31 -27.07
CA ILE A 222 -13.55 7.09 -27.76
C ILE A 222 -12.89 7.46 -29.08
N LYS A 223 -12.02 6.58 -29.56
CA LYS A 223 -11.48 6.68 -30.92
C LYS A 223 -12.63 6.51 -31.92
N ASP A 224 -12.75 7.45 -32.85
CA ASP A 224 -13.77 7.44 -33.90
C ASP A 224 -13.75 6.16 -34.76
N PRO A 225 -14.70 5.22 -34.60
CA PRO A 225 -14.67 3.95 -35.32
C PRO A 225 -14.69 4.11 -36.85
N ASP A 226 -15.16 5.25 -37.36
CA ASP A 226 -15.23 5.55 -38.79
C ASP A 226 -13.96 6.21 -39.34
N ALA A 227 -13.10 6.76 -38.46
CA ALA A 227 -11.87 7.40 -38.88
C ALA A 227 -10.79 6.35 -39.23
N LYS A 228 -10.34 6.39 -40.48
CA LYS A 228 -9.21 5.60 -40.95
C LYS A 228 -8.05 6.52 -41.29
N LYS A 229 -6.84 6.03 -41.08
CA LYS A 229 -5.64 6.73 -41.54
C LYS A 229 -5.74 6.95 -43.05
N PRO A 230 -5.63 8.19 -43.55
CA PRO A 230 -5.64 8.47 -44.99
C PRO A 230 -4.48 7.74 -45.69
N GLU A 231 -4.73 7.20 -46.88
CA GLU A 231 -3.67 6.54 -47.68
C GLU A 231 -2.57 7.53 -48.11
N ASP A 232 -2.91 8.82 -48.24
CA ASP A 232 -2.00 9.93 -48.54
C ASP A 232 -1.20 10.43 -47.32
N TRP A 233 -1.29 9.74 -46.18
CA TRP A 233 -0.57 10.14 -44.97
C TRP A 233 0.76 9.40 -44.85
N ASP A 234 1.83 10.08 -45.27
CA ASP A 234 3.20 9.58 -45.13
C ASP A 234 3.68 9.74 -43.68
N ASP A 235 3.99 8.62 -43.01
CA ASP A 235 4.54 8.61 -41.65
C ASP A 235 6.08 8.77 -41.64
N ARG A 236 6.72 8.76 -42.80
CA ARG A 236 8.17 8.87 -42.88
C ARG A 236 8.56 10.33 -42.74
N ALA A 237 9.12 10.67 -41.58
CA ALA A 237 9.68 12.00 -41.34
C ALA A 237 10.84 12.33 -42.29
N LYS A 238 11.58 11.30 -42.72
CA LYS A 238 12.69 11.41 -43.67
C LYS A 238 12.50 10.45 -44.84
N ILE A 239 12.86 10.91 -46.03
CA ILE A 239 12.86 10.14 -47.26
C ILE A 239 14.24 10.22 -47.91
N ASP A 240 14.56 9.20 -48.70
CA ASP A 240 15.74 9.18 -49.56
C ASP A 240 15.67 10.36 -50.54
N ASP A 241 16.76 11.11 -50.66
CA ASP A 241 16.90 12.19 -51.61
C ASP A 241 16.83 11.62 -53.04
N PRO A 242 15.78 11.94 -53.82
CA PRO A 242 15.62 11.41 -55.18
C PRO A 242 16.67 11.95 -56.16
N ASP A 243 17.34 13.06 -55.81
CA ASP A 243 18.38 13.68 -56.64
C ASP A 243 19.80 13.23 -56.24
N ASP A 244 19.97 12.55 -55.11
CA ASP A 244 21.26 12.00 -54.69
C ASP A 244 21.54 10.72 -55.47
N LYS A 245 22.55 10.78 -56.35
CA LYS A 245 22.97 9.64 -57.16
C LYS A 245 24.25 9.06 -56.60
N LYS A 246 24.31 7.72 -56.62
CA LYS A 246 25.52 6.98 -56.26
C LYS A 246 26.72 7.49 -57.08
N PRO A 247 27.77 8.00 -56.42
CA PRO A 247 29.00 8.38 -57.12
C PRO A 247 29.62 7.15 -57.80
N GLU A 248 30.14 7.32 -59.01
CA GLU A 248 30.78 6.22 -59.77
C GLU A 248 31.99 5.62 -59.03
N ASP A 249 32.64 6.38 -58.14
CA ASP A 249 33.80 5.98 -57.34
C ASP A 249 33.44 5.36 -55.97
N TRP A 250 32.19 4.96 -55.75
CA TRP A 250 31.73 4.40 -54.48
C TRP A 250 31.88 2.87 -54.39
N ASP A 251 31.70 2.16 -55.51
CA ASP A 251 31.81 0.70 -55.56
C ASP A 251 33.27 0.26 -55.68
N LYS A 252 34.00 0.40 -54.57
CA LYS A 252 35.35 -0.15 -54.44
C LYS A 252 35.29 -1.53 -53.80
N PRO A 253 36.17 -2.47 -54.18
CA PRO A 253 36.21 -3.78 -53.54
C PRO A 253 36.58 -3.63 -52.06
N GLU A 254 35.95 -4.43 -51.21
CA GLU A 254 36.20 -4.45 -49.75
C GLU A 254 37.65 -4.84 -49.43
N TYR A 255 38.24 -5.68 -50.27
CA TYR A 255 39.61 -6.17 -50.15
C TYR A 255 40.44 -5.80 -51.37
N ILE A 256 41.63 -5.25 -51.15
CA ILE A 256 42.65 -4.98 -52.18
C ILE A 256 43.92 -5.78 -51.86
N PRO A 257 44.68 -6.23 -52.87
CA PRO A 257 46.04 -6.73 -52.69
C PRO A 257 46.89 -5.75 -51.88
N ASP A 258 47.64 -6.24 -50.88
CA ASP A 258 48.58 -5.41 -50.12
C ASP A 258 49.70 -4.90 -51.04
N PRO A 259 49.79 -3.57 -51.29
CA PRO A 259 50.81 -3.01 -52.18
C PRO A 259 52.22 -3.07 -51.59
N ASP A 260 52.37 -3.24 -50.27
CA ASP A 260 53.65 -3.32 -49.58
C ASP A 260 54.11 -4.77 -49.37
N ALA A 261 53.27 -5.76 -49.70
CA ALA A 261 53.65 -7.16 -49.64
C ALA A 261 54.60 -7.50 -50.80
N THR A 262 55.78 -7.99 -50.45
CA THR A 262 56.74 -8.54 -51.40
C THR A 262 56.77 -10.06 -51.30
N LYS A 263 56.90 -10.71 -52.45
CA LYS A 263 57.09 -12.17 -52.53
C LYS A 263 58.26 -12.60 -51.65
N PRO A 264 58.08 -13.56 -50.72
CA PRO A 264 59.17 -14.08 -49.90
C PRO A 264 60.29 -14.69 -50.74
N GLU A 265 61.55 -14.53 -50.30
CA GLU A 265 62.71 -15.08 -51.02
C GLU A 265 62.72 -16.61 -51.11
N ASP A 266 62.01 -17.29 -50.20
CA ASP A 266 61.92 -18.76 -50.11
C ASP A 266 60.68 -19.35 -50.82
N TRP A 267 60.00 -18.56 -51.66
CA TRP A 267 58.82 -19.01 -52.41
C TRP A 267 59.19 -19.60 -53.77
N ASP A 268 58.76 -20.84 -54.03
CA ASP A 268 59.00 -21.55 -55.29
C ASP A 268 57.70 -21.65 -56.13
N ASP A 269 57.62 -20.90 -57.25
CA ASP A 269 56.40 -20.87 -58.08
C ASP A 269 56.08 -22.23 -58.75
N ASP A 270 57.07 -23.12 -58.91
CA ASP A 270 56.87 -24.44 -59.54
C ASP A 270 56.28 -25.47 -58.56
N MET A 271 56.51 -25.28 -57.25
CA MET A 271 56.04 -26.18 -56.19
C MET A 271 54.84 -25.61 -55.41
N ASP A 272 54.81 -24.29 -55.15
CA ASP A 272 53.80 -23.60 -54.32
C ASP A 272 52.76 -22.82 -55.15
N GLY A 273 52.99 -22.64 -56.46
CA GLY A 273 52.11 -21.90 -57.38
C GLY A 273 52.44 -20.41 -57.52
N GLU A 274 51.73 -19.69 -58.39
CA GLU A 274 51.92 -18.23 -58.53
C GLU A 274 51.61 -17.52 -57.22
N TRP A 275 52.59 -16.80 -56.67
CA TRP A 275 52.41 -16.04 -55.44
C TRP A 275 51.39 -14.92 -55.60
N GLU A 276 50.34 -14.93 -54.77
CA GLU A 276 49.37 -13.84 -54.66
C GLU A 276 49.58 -13.07 -53.35
N PRO A 277 49.65 -11.72 -53.39
CA PRO A 277 49.80 -10.90 -52.18
C PRO A 277 48.57 -11.06 -51.24
N PRO A 278 48.78 -10.96 -49.92
CA PRO A 278 47.68 -10.99 -48.96
C PRO A 278 46.68 -9.86 -49.23
N GLN A 279 45.40 -10.15 -49.05
CA GLN A 279 44.34 -9.17 -49.21
C GLN A 279 44.19 -8.33 -47.93
N ILE A 280 44.26 -7.01 -48.05
CA ILE A 280 44.03 -6.05 -46.97
C ILE A 280 42.70 -5.32 -47.18
N ASN A 281 42.10 -4.84 -46.09
CA ASN A 281 40.90 -4.02 -46.16
C ASN A 281 41.19 -2.74 -46.94
N ASN A 282 40.39 -2.47 -47.96
CA ASN A 282 40.53 -1.28 -48.78
C ASN A 282 40.13 -0.03 -47.98
N PRO A 283 41.05 0.91 -47.71
CA PRO A 283 40.74 2.14 -47.00
C PRO A 283 39.71 3.02 -47.73
N GLU A 284 39.54 2.82 -49.03
CA GLU A 284 38.59 3.56 -49.86
C GLU A 284 37.20 2.88 -49.96
N TYR A 285 37.03 1.69 -49.39
CA TYR A 285 35.71 1.03 -49.31
C TYR A 285 34.81 1.75 -48.31
N LYS A 286 33.71 2.33 -48.81
CA LYS A 286 32.76 3.14 -48.02
C LYS A 286 31.48 2.37 -47.66
N GLY A 287 31.44 1.06 -47.90
CA GLY A 287 30.28 0.21 -47.67
C GLY A 287 29.16 0.38 -48.70
N GLU A 288 28.02 -0.26 -48.48
CA GLU A 288 26.84 -0.12 -49.34
C GLU A 288 26.34 1.33 -49.36
N TRP A 289 26.28 1.92 -50.56
CA TRP A 289 25.78 3.29 -50.72
C TRP A 289 24.30 3.38 -50.32
N LYS A 290 23.96 4.37 -49.49
CA LYS A 290 22.59 4.76 -49.18
C LYS A 290 22.40 6.24 -49.51
N PRO A 291 21.29 6.60 -50.19
CA PRO A 291 21.00 8.00 -50.50
C PRO A 291 20.88 8.82 -49.21
N LYS A 292 21.25 10.10 -49.27
CA LYS A 292 21.04 11.05 -48.18
C LYS A 292 19.56 11.10 -47.80
N GLN A 293 19.31 11.21 -46.50
CA GLN A 293 17.96 11.36 -45.96
C GLN A 293 17.60 12.86 -45.91
N ILE A 294 16.56 13.27 -46.63
CA ILE A 294 15.98 14.61 -46.57
C ILE A 294 14.67 14.59 -45.79
N ASP A 295 14.32 15.72 -45.17
CA ASP A 295 13.04 15.86 -44.49
C ASP A 295 11.91 15.78 -45.51
N ASN A 296 10.93 14.92 -45.25
CA ASN A 296 9.83 14.66 -46.17
C ASN A 296 8.85 15.84 -46.17
N PRO A 297 8.69 16.58 -47.29
CA PRO A 297 7.76 17.70 -47.35
C PRO A 297 6.29 17.27 -47.21
N ALA A 298 5.97 15.99 -47.44
CA ALA A 298 4.64 15.42 -47.30
C ALA A 298 4.33 14.88 -45.89
N TYR A 299 5.32 14.89 -44.98
CA TYR A 299 5.12 14.43 -43.60
C TYR A 299 4.29 15.44 -42.81
N LYS A 300 3.05 15.07 -42.50
CA LYS A 300 2.09 15.90 -41.74
C LYS A 300 2.14 15.62 -40.22
N GLY A 301 3.11 14.84 -39.75
CA GLY A 301 3.23 14.35 -38.37
C GLY A 301 2.76 12.90 -38.22
N ALA A 302 2.92 12.30 -37.05
CA ALA A 302 2.33 10.99 -36.77
C ALA A 302 0.81 11.11 -36.78
N TRP A 303 0.11 10.26 -37.53
CA TRP A 303 -1.34 10.26 -37.56
C TRP A 303 -1.90 9.95 -36.17
N VAL A 304 -2.61 10.90 -35.57
CA VAL A 304 -3.34 10.71 -34.32
C VAL A 304 -4.81 10.46 -34.66
N HIS A 305 -5.30 9.31 -34.22
CA HIS A 305 -6.67 8.91 -34.45
C HIS A 305 -7.63 9.89 -33.74
N PRO A 306 -8.63 10.47 -34.43
CA PRO A 306 -9.53 11.44 -33.81
C PRO A 306 -10.35 10.78 -32.69
N GLU A 307 -10.58 11.55 -31.64
CA GLU A 307 -11.38 11.18 -30.48
C GLU A 307 -12.73 11.89 -30.57
N ILE A 308 -13.82 11.11 -30.50
CA ILE A 308 -15.20 11.60 -30.47
C ILE A 308 -15.80 11.38 -29.08
N ASP A 309 -16.82 12.19 -28.76
CA ASP A 309 -17.57 12.01 -27.52
C ASP A 309 -18.31 10.66 -27.56
N ASN A 310 -18.22 9.91 -26.47
CA ASN A 310 -18.79 8.58 -26.38
C ASN A 310 -20.32 8.67 -26.22
N PRO A 311 -21.13 8.14 -27.16
CA PRO A 311 -22.59 8.17 -27.03
C PRO A 311 -23.11 7.34 -25.85
N GLU A 312 -22.34 6.38 -25.35
CA GLU A 312 -22.70 5.55 -24.18
C GLU A 312 -22.35 6.23 -22.83
N TYR A 313 -21.62 7.35 -22.86
CA TYR A 313 -21.29 8.08 -21.64
C TYR A 313 -22.50 8.91 -21.17
N THR A 314 -22.98 8.60 -19.98
CA THR A 314 -24.00 9.40 -19.28
C THR A 314 -23.45 9.80 -17.91
N PRO A 315 -23.35 11.10 -17.61
CA PRO A 315 -22.89 11.56 -16.30
C PRO A 315 -23.89 11.18 -15.21
N ASP A 316 -23.40 10.60 -14.12
CA ASP A 316 -24.21 10.25 -12.95
C ASP A 316 -23.82 11.14 -11.76
N PRO A 317 -24.68 12.07 -11.32
CA PRO A 317 -24.39 12.92 -10.17
C PRO A 317 -24.54 12.18 -8.82
N LYS A 318 -24.99 10.92 -8.82
CA LYS A 318 -25.28 10.14 -7.60
C LYS A 318 -24.36 8.92 -7.44
N LEU A 319 -23.13 8.99 -7.93
CA LEU A 319 -22.13 7.91 -7.78
C LEU A 319 -21.81 7.65 -6.30
N TYR A 320 -21.78 8.70 -5.48
CA TYR A 320 -21.51 8.59 -4.04
C TYR A 320 -22.60 7.85 -3.24
N ARG A 321 -23.82 7.78 -3.78
CA ARG A 321 -25.03 7.49 -2.99
C ARG A 321 -25.30 5.99 -2.89
N TYR A 322 -25.47 5.54 -1.66
CA TYR A 322 -25.97 4.24 -1.26
C TYR A 322 -27.32 4.38 -0.56
N LYS A 323 -28.31 3.56 -0.98
CA LYS A 323 -29.69 3.66 -0.47
C LYS A 323 -29.85 3.16 0.96
N GLU A 324 -29.10 2.12 1.32
CA GLU A 324 -29.22 1.45 2.60
C GLU A 324 -27.85 0.88 3.01
N ILE A 325 -27.34 1.34 4.14
CA ILE A 325 -26.13 0.83 4.79
C ILE A 325 -26.57 0.35 6.17
N CYS A 326 -26.28 -0.92 6.48
CA CYS A 326 -26.85 -1.59 7.65
C CYS A 326 -25.84 -2.31 8.51
N LYS A 327 -24.73 -2.77 7.91
CA LYS A 327 -23.76 -3.62 8.58
C LYS A 327 -22.35 -3.22 8.18
N ILE A 328 -21.43 -3.39 9.12
CA ILE A 328 -20.00 -3.34 8.89
C ILE A 328 -19.45 -4.73 9.17
N GLY A 329 -18.52 -5.19 8.36
CA GLY A 329 -17.87 -6.48 8.58
C GLY A 329 -16.42 -6.49 8.19
N PHE A 330 -15.72 -7.42 8.79
CA PHE A 330 -14.34 -7.79 8.59
C PHE A 330 -14.38 -9.16 7.92
N ASP A 331 -13.93 -9.20 6.68
CA ASP A 331 -13.79 -10.42 5.90
C ASP A 331 -12.36 -10.44 5.35
N LEU A 332 -11.47 -11.03 6.15
CA LEU A 332 -10.03 -10.87 6.06
C LEU A 332 -9.33 -12.22 6.02
N TRP A 333 -8.34 -12.33 5.14
CA TRP A 333 -7.34 -13.39 5.21
C TRP A 333 -6.10 -12.84 5.94
N GLN A 334 -5.55 -13.59 6.89
CA GLN A 334 -4.28 -13.27 7.53
C GLN A 334 -3.41 -14.52 7.62
N VAL A 335 -2.17 -14.40 7.14
CA VAL A 335 -1.14 -15.43 7.32
C VAL A 335 -0.64 -15.38 8.76
N LYS A 336 -0.12 -14.24 9.20
CA LYS A 336 0.24 -13.99 10.61
C LYS A 336 -0.84 -13.19 11.33
N SER A 337 -1.46 -13.81 12.32
CA SER A 337 -2.49 -13.19 13.17
C SER A 337 -1.89 -12.23 14.20
N GLY A 338 -2.73 -11.41 14.82
CA GLY A 338 -2.31 -10.36 15.75
C GLY A 338 -2.69 -8.93 15.35
N THR A 339 -3.38 -8.76 14.21
CA THR A 339 -3.91 -7.44 13.82
C THR A 339 -5.02 -7.03 14.77
N ILE A 340 -4.94 -5.81 15.29
CA ILE A 340 -5.92 -5.24 16.21
C ILE A 340 -6.69 -4.13 15.48
N PHE A 341 -8.02 -4.23 15.52
CA PHE A 341 -8.93 -3.19 15.08
C PHE A 341 -9.55 -2.51 16.29
N ASP A 342 -9.60 -1.19 16.27
CA ASP A 342 -10.19 -0.40 17.36
C ASP A 342 -10.77 0.92 16.82
N ASN A 343 -11.54 1.64 17.64
CA ASN A 343 -12.05 2.99 17.39
C ASN A 343 -12.80 3.11 16.05
N ILE A 344 -13.72 2.19 15.79
CA ILE A 344 -14.50 2.15 14.55
C ILE A 344 -15.62 3.18 14.66
N LEU A 345 -15.67 4.11 13.72
CA LEU A 345 -16.64 5.21 13.67
C LEU A 345 -17.22 5.34 12.25
N ILE A 346 -18.55 5.45 12.17
CA ILE A 346 -19.28 5.83 10.97
C ILE A 346 -20.15 7.05 11.31
N THR A 347 -19.93 8.18 10.63
CA THR A 347 -20.60 9.45 10.90
C THR A 347 -20.86 10.23 9.60
N ASP A 348 -21.67 11.29 9.65
CA ASP A 348 -21.84 12.25 8.55
C ASP A 348 -21.03 13.55 8.68
N ASP A 349 -20.25 13.69 9.75
CA ASP A 349 -19.50 14.90 10.05
C ASP A 349 -17.97 14.68 10.05
N GLU A 350 -17.26 15.45 9.23
CA GLU A 350 -15.80 15.36 9.06
C GLU A 350 -15.03 15.88 10.28
N GLU A 351 -15.57 16.88 10.97
CA GLU A 351 -14.92 17.53 12.10
C GLU A 351 -15.05 16.68 13.37
N TYR A 352 -16.23 16.08 13.59
CA TYR A 352 -16.44 15.10 14.64
C TYR A 352 -15.50 13.90 14.49
N ALA A 353 -15.32 13.40 13.26
CA ALA A 353 -14.38 12.31 12.98
C ALA A 353 -12.92 12.71 13.28
N ARG A 354 -12.52 13.92 12.88
CA ARG A 354 -11.18 14.48 13.18
C ARG A 354 -10.93 14.55 14.69
N VAL A 355 -11.86 15.13 15.45
CA VAL A 355 -11.77 15.25 16.91
C VAL A 355 -11.73 13.87 17.55
N HIS A 356 -12.57 12.94 17.12
CA HIS A 356 -12.55 11.56 17.63
C HIS A 356 -11.19 10.88 17.39
N GLY A 357 -10.58 11.09 16.22
CA GLY A 357 -9.24 10.57 15.91
C GLY A 357 -8.14 11.20 16.78
N GLU A 358 -8.30 12.46 17.18
CA GLU A 358 -7.38 13.14 18.10
C GLU A 358 -7.50 12.62 19.53
N GLU A 359 -8.74 12.40 20.00
CA GLU A 359 -9.02 11.91 21.35
C GLU A 359 -8.64 10.42 21.55
N THR A 360 -8.64 9.64 20.47
CA THR A 360 -8.35 8.19 20.51
C THR A 360 -6.91 7.88 20.10
N TRP A 361 -6.66 7.83 18.79
CA TRP A 361 -5.37 7.45 18.22
C TRP A 361 -4.26 8.43 18.59
N ALA A 362 -4.47 9.73 18.38
CA ALA A 362 -3.40 10.71 18.57
C ALA A 362 -2.99 10.85 20.05
N ALA A 363 -3.92 10.61 20.98
CA ALA A 363 -3.63 10.59 22.41
C ALA A 363 -2.77 9.39 22.83
N LEU A 364 -2.93 8.23 22.17
CA LEU A 364 -2.29 6.98 22.55
C LEU A 364 -0.99 6.69 21.79
N LYS A 365 -0.79 7.22 20.57
CA LYS A 365 0.37 6.90 19.72
C LYS A 365 1.72 7.14 20.39
N ASP A 366 1.86 8.22 21.16
CA ASP A 366 3.13 8.59 21.80
C ASP A 366 3.42 7.70 23.01
N GLU A 367 2.38 7.24 23.70
CA GLU A 367 2.50 6.31 24.82
C GLU A 367 2.79 4.88 24.31
N GLU A 368 2.10 4.47 23.25
CA GLU A 368 2.34 3.20 22.56
C GLU A 368 3.80 3.11 22.10
N LYS A 369 4.30 4.16 21.44
CA LYS A 369 5.69 4.21 20.99
C LYS A 369 6.68 4.10 22.15
N LYS A 370 6.47 4.87 23.23
CA LYS A 370 7.33 4.78 24.42
C LYS A 370 7.33 3.40 25.08
N MET A 371 6.19 2.71 25.08
CA MET A 371 6.10 1.36 25.62
C MET A 371 6.82 0.36 24.72
N LYS A 372 6.71 0.52 23.40
CA LYS A 372 7.42 -0.32 22.44
C LYS A 372 8.93 -0.13 22.51
N ASP A 373 9.41 1.11 22.54
CA ASP A 373 10.84 1.44 22.66
C ASP A 373 11.43 0.81 23.94
N LYS A 374 10.69 0.84 25.06
CA LYS A 374 11.12 0.17 26.31
C LYS A 374 11.15 -1.35 26.19
N GLN A 375 10.16 -1.95 25.54
CA GLN A 375 10.13 -3.40 25.33
C GLN A 375 11.30 -3.84 24.46
N GLU A 376 11.63 -3.09 23.41
CA GLU A 376 12.78 -3.35 22.54
C GLU A 376 14.10 -3.20 23.30
N GLU A 377 14.25 -2.16 24.14
CA GLU A 377 15.43 -2.00 25.02
C GLU A 377 15.58 -3.17 26.02
N GLU A 378 14.47 -3.67 26.58
CA GLU A 378 14.46 -4.82 27.48
C GLU A 378 14.79 -6.13 26.75
N GLU A 379 14.26 -6.33 25.54
CA GLU A 379 14.57 -7.48 24.68
C GLU A 379 16.04 -7.48 24.25
N ASP A 380 16.57 -6.32 23.85
CA ASP A 380 17.98 -6.14 23.49
C ASP A 380 18.92 -6.31 24.69
N ALA A 381 18.50 -5.88 25.88
CA ALA A 381 19.27 -6.10 27.10
C ALA A 381 19.26 -7.59 27.52
N LYS A 382 18.19 -8.32 27.19
CA LYS A 382 18.09 -9.75 27.46
C LYS A 382 18.89 -10.58 26.45
N SER A 383 18.80 -10.26 25.15
CA SER A 383 19.58 -10.96 24.12
C SER A 383 21.08 -10.84 24.37
N LYS A 384 21.57 -9.65 24.75
CA LYS A 384 22.99 -9.46 25.13
C LYS A 384 23.41 -10.33 26.32
N LYS A 385 22.54 -10.48 27.33
CA LYS A 385 22.83 -11.37 28.47
C LYS A 385 22.80 -12.84 28.10
N ASP A 386 21.90 -13.23 27.19
CA ASP A 386 21.82 -14.60 26.69
C ASP A 386 23.00 -14.94 25.76
N ASP A 387 23.57 -13.95 25.05
CA ASP A 387 24.79 -14.09 24.26
C ASP A 387 26.05 -14.11 25.15
N ASP A 388 26.15 -13.20 26.14
CA ASP A 388 27.23 -13.21 27.13
C ASP A 388 27.27 -14.54 27.92
N ALA A 389 26.10 -15.12 28.26
CA ALA A 389 26.02 -16.41 28.94
C ALA A 389 26.41 -17.60 28.05
N LYS A 390 26.17 -17.54 26.74
CA LYS A 390 26.63 -18.57 25.79
C LYS A 390 28.13 -18.49 25.54
N ASP A 391 28.70 -17.29 25.51
CA ASP A 391 30.14 -17.09 25.43
C ASP A 391 30.83 -17.59 26.73
N GLU A 392 30.22 -17.40 27.91
CA GLU A 392 30.73 -17.97 29.17
C GLU A 392 30.65 -19.52 29.21
N ASP A 393 29.56 -20.12 28.70
CA ASP A 393 29.43 -21.58 28.59
C ASP A 393 30.42 -22.19 27.57
N GLU A 394 30.78 -21.46 26.50
CA GLU A 394 31.77 -21.92 25.50
C GLU A 394 33.22 -21.77 26.00
N PHE A 395 33.49 -20.88 26.96
CA PHE A 395 34.79 -20.76 27.64
C PHE A 395 35.00 -21.78 28.76
N GLU A 396 33.93 -22.26 29.44
CA GLU A 396 34.06 -23.32 30.46
C GLU A 396 34.32 -24.71 29.85
N ASP A 397 33.89 -24.97 28.60
CA ASP A 397 34.09 -26.27 27.92
C ASP A 397 35.50 -26.45 27.30
N ASP A 398 36.32 -25.39 27.23
CA ASP A 398 37.69 -25.41 26.69
C ASP A 398 38.79 -25.49 27.77
N GLU A 399 38.46 -25.30 29.06
CA GLU A 399 39.43 -25.46 30.17
C GLU A 399 39.56 -26.92 30.68
N ASP A 400 38.70 -27.86 30.25
CA ASP A 400 38.68 -29.26 30.72
C ASP A 400 39.42 -30.28 29.81
N LYS A 401 40.25 -29.83 28.85
CA LYS A 401 40.96 -30.72 27.90
C LYS A 401 42.50 -30.69 27.95
N ASP A 402 43.09 -30.18 29.03
CA ASP A 402 44.55 -30.07 29.13
C ASP A 402 45.16 -30.75 30.39
N GLU A 403 44.71 -31.94 30.78
CA GLU A 403 45.56 -32.86 31.56
C GLU A 403 45.48 -34.30 31.04
N ASP A 404 46.65 -34.93 30.93
CA ASP A 404 46.92 -36.36 30.68
C ASP A 404 47.21 -36.84 29.24
N LYS A 405 48.37 -36.42 28.72
CA LYS A 405 49.24 -37.30 27.90
C LYS A 405 50.49 -37.69 28.68
N LYS A 406 50.60 -38.97 29.08
CA LYS A 406 51.87 -39.72 29.18
C LYS A 406 51.66 -41.24 29.36
N ASP A 407 52.49 -41.98 28.62
CA ASP A 407 52.93 -43.39 28.75
C ASP A 407 51.98 -44.46 28.14
N GLU A 408 52.32 -45.04 26.96
CA GLU A 408 53.04 -46.33 26.72
C GLU A 408 52.16 -47.56 27.10
N GLU A 409 51.98 -48.68 26.36
CA GLU A 409 52.70 -49.38 25.28
C GLU A 409 51.81 -50.57 24.80
N GLU A 410 52.02 -51.07 23.56
CA GLU A 410 51.95 -52.48 23.08
C GLU A 410 50.72 -53.40 23.40
N THR A 411 49.98 -54.02 22.47
CA THR A 411 50.41 -55.02 21.47
C THR A 411 49.23 -55.45 20.56
N THR A 412 49.55 -55.71 19.29
CA THR A 412 48.77 -56.34 18.18
C THR A 412 48.52 -57.85 18.41
N PRO A 413 47.61 -58.59 17.70
CA PRO A 413 47.50 -58.60 16.23
C PRO A 413 46.12 -58.82 15.54
N ALA A 414 46.16 -58.53 14.23
CA ALA A 414 45.15 -58.70 13.17
C ALA A 414 44.95 -60.20 12.76
N PRO A 415 44.11 -60.60 11.77
CA PRO A 415 44.09 -60.08 10.37
C PRO A 415 42.73 -60.03 9.63
N GLU A 416 42.74 -59.30 8.47
CA GLU A 416 42.07 -59.57 7.16
C GLU A 416 40.50 -59.67 7.11
N ASP A 417 39.74 -59.22 6.11
CA ASP A 417 39.95 -58.79 4.72
C ASP A 417 38.61 -58.20 4.17
N ASP A 418 38.65 -57.66 2.94
CA ASP A 418 37.56 -57.41 1.97
C ASP A 418 36.56 -56.25 2.21
N GLU A 419 36.03 -55.55 1.20
CA GLU A 419 36.41 -55.15 -0.16
C GLU A 419 35.31 -54.13 -0.59
N ASP A 420 35.66 -53.28 -1.55
CA ASP A 420 34.86 -52.39 -2.38
C ASP A 420 33.31 -52.51 -2.40
N HIS A 421 32.64 -51.34 -2.40
CA HIS A 421 31.69 -51.03 -3.48
C HIS A 421 31.41 -49.52 -3.62
N LYS A 422 31.93 -48.96 -4.73
CA LYS A 422 31.42 -47.76 -5.40
C LYS A 422 30.01 -48.01 -5.92
N HIS A 423 29.15 -46.97 -5.90
CA HIS A 423 28.29 -46.68 -7.05
C HIS A 423 27.91 -45.19 -7.14
N GLU A 424 28.26 -44.62 -8.30
CA GLU A 424 27.90 -43.32 -8.86
C GLU A 424 26.38 -43.16 -9.06
N GLU A 425 25.86 -41.97 -8.75
CA GLU A 425 25.31 -40.92 -9.64
C GLU A 425 24.23 -41.36 -10.64
N LEU A 426 23.04 -40.78 -10.48
CA LEU A 426 22.36 -39.94 -11.48
C LEU A 426 21.33 -39.03 -10.80
#